data_AF-A0A9D1QI75-F1
#
_entry.id   AF-A0A9D1QI75-F1
#
_cell.length_a   1.000
_cell.length_b   1.000
_cell.length_c   1.000
_cell.angle_alpha   90.00
_cell.angle_beta   90.00
_cell.angle_gamma   90.00
#
_symmetry.space_group_name_H-M   'P 1'
#
loop_
_entity.id
_entity.type
_entity.pdbx_description
1 polymer ?
#
loop_
_entity_poly.entity_id
_entity_poly.type
_entity_poly.pdbx_seq_one_letter_code
_entity_poly.pdbx_strand_id
1 'polypeptide(L)'
;MSTTFLEDQLFDLSIYIYTDERTELARRMERDVKDRERSSEALLSSHHQRRIQYELFMHEKRHEFDIVIDDTDGRYIIEKNDVMM
;
A
#
# COMPACT_ATOMS: atom_id res chain seq x y z
N MET A 1 -10.11 -4.34 -1.22
CA MET A 1 -10.02 -5.82 -1.31
C MET A 1 -8.61 -6.16 -0.85
N SER A 2 -8.51 -6.83 0.30
CA SER A 2 -7.23 -7.19 0.91
C SER A 2 -7.02 -8.68 0.73
N THR A 3 -5.86 -9.10 0.22
CA THR A 3 -5.46 -10.52 0.22
C THR A 3 -5.04 -11.00 1.61
N THR A 4 -4.89 -10.09 2.58
CA THR A 4 -4.36 -10.37 3.92
C THR A 4 -5.21 -11.31 4.79
N PHE A 5 -6.42 -11.65 4.33
CA PHE A 5 -7.33 -12.60 4.98
C PHE A 5 -7.48 -13.93 4.22
N LEU A 6 -6.74 -14.11 3.13
CA LEU A 6 -6.70 -15.37 2.39
C LEU A 6 -5.60 -16.27 2.98
N GLU A 7 -5.73 -17.57 2.82
CA GLU A 7 -4.75 -18.52 3.33
C GLU A 7 -3.46 -18.46 2.49
N ASP A 8 -2.30 -18.35 3.15
CA ASP A 8 -1.01 -18.17 2.47
C ASP A 8 -0.68 -19.31 1.49
N GLN A 9 -1.11 -20.53 1.82
CA GLN A 9 -0.95 -21.73 0.98
C GLN A 9 -1.64 -21.64 -0.39
N LEU A 10 -2.49 -20.64 -0.62
CA LEU A 10 -3.14 -20.40 -1.91
C LEU A 10 -2.24 -19.65 -2.90
N PHE A 11 -1.09 -19.15 -2.45
CA PHE A 11 -0.19 -18.34 -3.24
C PHE A 11 1.18 -19.02 -3.37
N ASP A 12 1.66 -19.15 -4.60
CA ASP A 12 3.05 -19.59 -4.85
C ASP A 12 4.08 -18.48 -4.55
N LEU A 13 3.62 -17.22 -4.52
CA LEU A 13 4.43 -16.03 -4.28
C LEU A 13 3.58 -14.87 -3.77
N SER A 14 4.11 -14.13 -2.80
CA SER A 14 3.50 -12.95 -2.20
C SER A 14 4.42 -11.73 -2.31
N ILE A 15 3.84 -10.59 -2.74
CA ILE A 15 4.57 -9.31 -2.86
C ILE A 15 3.80 -8.20 -2.14
N TYR A 16 4.50 -7.51 -1.22
CA TYR A 16 3.99 -6.33 -0.52
C TYR A 16 4.60 -5.06 -1.09
N ILE A 17 3.79 -4.17 -1.67
CA ILE A 17 4.22 -2.85 -2.13
C ILE A 17 3.75 -1.80 -1.13
N TYR A 18 4.71 -1.23 -0.41
CA TYR A 18 4.51 -0.21 0.59
C TYR A 18 4.75 1.19 0.02
N THR A 19 3.92 2.14 0.43
CA THR A 19 4.09 3.58 0.24
C THR A 19 3.75 4.28 1.55
N ASP A 20 4.52 5.30 1.94
CA ASP A 20 4.15 6.15 3.07
C ASP A 20 2.88 6.99 2.80
N GLU A 21 2.24 7.44 3.88
CA GLU A 21 0.99 8.20 3.82
C GLU A 21 1.12 9.46 2.96
N ARG A 22 2.23 10.19 3.13
CA ARG A 22 2.47 11.47 2.46
C ARG A 22 2.58 11.28 0.94
N THR A 23 3.35 10.29 0.49
CA THR A 23 3.53 10.00 -0.93
C THR A 23 2.24 9.47 -1.53
N GLU A 24 1.51 8.59 -0.84
CA GLU A 24 0.19 8.11 -1.28
C GLU A 24 -0.78 9.29 -1.46
N LEU A 25 -0.88 10.17 -0.46
CA LEU A 25 -1.80 11.31 -0.49
C LEU A 25 -1.46 12.27 -1.62
N ALA A 26 -0.18 12.61 -1.81
CA ALA A 26 0.25 13.49 -2.90
C ALA A 26 -0.13 12.93 -4.28
N ARG A 27 0.13 11.62 -4.51
CA ARG A 27 -0.24 10.95 -5.77
C ARG A 27 -1.75 10.90 -5.98
N ARG A 28 -2.51 10.71 -4.90
CA ARG A 28 -3.98 10.71 -4.95
C ARG A 28 -4.56 12.10 -5.20
N MET A 29 -3.98 13.14 -4.61
CA MET A 29 -4.38 14.52 -4.88
C MET A 29 -4.19 14.87 -6.36
N GLU A 30 -3.04 14.52 -6.94
CA GLU A 30 -2.79 14.72 -8.37
C GLU A 30 -3.85 13.99 -9.21
N ARG A 31 -3.93 12.67 -9.07
CA ARG A 31 -4.75 11.84 -9.96
C ARG A 31 -6.25 12.01 -9.74
N ASP A 32 -6.70 12.01 -8.49
CA ASP A 32 -8.13 11.93 -8.19
C ASP A 32 -8.78 13.31 -8.12
N VAL A 33 -8.06 14.36 -7.69
CA VAL A 33 -8.59 15.74 -7.67
C VAL A 33 -8.32 16.44 -9.00
N LYS A 34 -7.07 16.50 -9.47
CA LYS A 34 -6.76 17.27 -10.68
C LYS A 34 -7.24 16.59 -11.96
N ASP A 35 -6.99 15.29 -12.12
CA ASP A 35 -7.32 14.61 -13.38
C ASP A 35 -8.77 14.08 -13.43
N ARG A 36 -9.38 13.82 -12.26
CA ARG A 36 -10.70 13.17 -12.14
C ARG A 36 -11.76 14.03 -11.45
N GLU A 37 -11.42 15.28 -11.15
CA GLU A 37 -12.33 16.28 -10.60
C GLU A 37 -13.07 15.84 -9.32
N ARG A 38 -12.46 14.97 -8.50
CA ARG A 38 -13.04 14.61 -7.19
C ARG A 38 -12.83 15.73 -6.18
N SER A 39 -13.76 15.86 -5.24
CA SER A 39 -13.59 16.73 -4.07
C SER A 39 -12.37 16.33 -3.25
N SER A 40 -11.53 17.32 -2.95
CA SER A 40 -10.37 17.20 -2.04
C SER A 40 -10.79 16.77 -0.64
N GLU A 41 -11.91 17.30 -0.14
CA GLU A 41 -12.44 17.01 1.19
C GLU A 41 -12.91 15.56 1.29
N ALA A 42 -13.64 15.09 0.28
CA ALA A 42 -14.06 13.70 0.19
C ALA A 42 -12.85 12.75 0.07
N LEU A 43 -11.81 13.15 -0.67
CA LEU A 43 -10.58 12.39 -0.79
C LEU A 43 -9.86 12.26 0.55
N LEU A 44 -9.66 13.36 1.27
CA LEU A 44 -9.01 13.38 2.58
C LEU A 44 -9.77 12.51 3.59
N SER A 45 -11.10 12.63 3.65
CA SER A 45 -11.94 11.81 4.52
C SER A 45 -11.76 10.31 4.22
N SER A 46 -11.82 9.93 2.94
CA SER A 46 -11.63 8.54 2.53
C SER A 46 -10.20 8.03 2.76
N HIS A 47 -9.19 8.89 2.63
CA HIS A 47 -7.80 8.54 2.85
C HIS A 47 -7.55 8.23 4.33
N HIS A 48 -8.05 9.08 5.23
CA HIS A 48 -7.94 8.84 6.68
C HIS A 48 -8.60 7.52 7.11
N GLN A 49 -9.82 7.25 6.62
CA GLN A 49 -10.51 5.99 6.93
C GLN A 49 -9.75 4.75 6.43
N ARG A 50 -9.14 4.83 5.25
CA ARG A 50 -8.34 3.73 4.69
C ARG A 50 -7.03 3.53 5.44
N ARG A 51 -6.39 4.61 5.89
CA ARG A 51 -5.13 4.54 6.64
C ARG A 51 -5.29 3.71 7.90
N ILE A 52 -6.36 3.94 8.67
CA ILE A 52 -6.66 3.16 9.88
C ILE A 52 -6.74 1.65 9.56
N GLN A 53 -7.36 1.28 8.44
CA GLN A 53 -7.45 -0.13 8.03
C GLN A 53 -6.10 -0.71 7.62
N TYR A 54 -5.26 0.07 6.95
CA TYR A 54 -3.92 -0.38 6.55
C TYR A 54 -3.00 -0.59 7.75
N GLU A 55 -3.00 0.34 8.71
CA GLU A 55 -2.25 0.19 9.95
C GLU A 55 -2.68 -1.06 10.73
N LEU A 56 -3.98 -1.23 10.94
CA LEU A 56 -4.49 -2.32 11.77
C LEU A 56 -4.39 -3.70 11.13
N PHE A 57 -4.55 -3.78 9.81
CA PHE A 57 -4.76 -5.08 9.15
C PHE A 57 -3.74 -5.45 8.09
N MET A 58 -2.94 -4.50 7.57
CA MET A 58 -2.01 -4.77 6.48
C MET A 58 -0.55 -4.54 6.83
N HIS A 59 -0.19 -3.41 7.45
CA HIS A 59 1.21 -3.06 7.69
C HIS A 59 1.89 -4.01 8.67
N GLU A 60 1.19 -4.45 9.71
CA GLU A 60 1.69 -5.49 10.62
C GLU A 60 2.10 -6.76 9.87
N LYS A 61 1.30 -7.17 8.88
CA LYS A 61 1.51 -8.40 8.09
C LYS A 61 2.63 -8.28 7.05
N ARG A 62 3.22 -7.09 6.85
CA ARG A 62 4.23 -6.83 5.80
C ARG A 62 5.39 -7.82 5.82
N HIS A 63 5.83 -8.22 7.01
CA HIS A 63 6.97 -9.11 7.19
C HIS A 63 6.71 -10.56 6.76
N GLU A 64 5.43 -10.96 6.64
CA GLU A 64 5.00 -12.29 6.22
C GLU A 64 5.15 -12.52 4.71
N PHE A 65 5.26 -11.46 3.91
CA PHE A 65 5.36 -11.54 2.45
C PHE A 65 6.76 -11.93 1.97
N ASP A 66 6.87 -12.70 0.90
CA ASP A 66 8.15 -13.17 0.34
C ASP A 66 9.01 -12.01 -0.16
N ILE A 67 8.37 -11.02 -0.79
CA ILE A 67 9.03 -9.83 -1.32
C ILE A 67 8.35 -8.58 -0.75
N VAL A 68 9.16 -7.64 -0.29
CA VAL A 68 8.70 -6.34 0.19
C VAL A 68 9.41 -5.24 -0.60
N ILE A 69 8.62 -4.35 -1.20
CA ILE A 69 9.10 -3.19 -1.97
C ILE A 69 8.57 -1.92 -1.30
N ASP A 70 9.45 -0.97 -1.04
CA ASP A 70 9.10 0.39 -0.63
C ASP A 70 9.22 1.34 -1.82
N ASP A 71 8.12 2.01 -2.16
CA ASP A 71 8.08 2.99 -3.24
C ASP A 71 7.94 4.46 -2.78
N THR A 72 8.19 4.70 -1.49
CA THR A 72 8.09 6.01 -0.83
C THR A 72 9.00 7.05 -1.48
N ASP A 73 8.49 8.27 -1.62
CA ASP A 73 9.15 9.38 -2.31
C ASP A 73 9.59 9.06 -3.75
N GLY A 74 8.96 8.09 -4.42
CA GLY A 74 9.30 7.68 -5.79
C GLY A 74 10.61 6.90 -5.89
N ARG A 75 11.14 6.41 -4.77
CA ARG A 75 12.19 5.40 -4.76
C ARG A 75 11.58 4.03 -5.06
N TYR A 76 12.39 3.03 -5.36
CA TYR A 76 11.95 1.64 -5.46
C TYR A 76 13.01 0.78 -4.80
N ILE A 77 12.82 0.52 -3.51
CA ILE A 77 13.76 -0.22 -2.67
C ILE A 77 13.17 -1.58 -2.37
N ILE A 78 13.92 -2.63 -2.67
CA ILE A 78 13.58 -3.99 -2.22
C ILE A 78 14.08 -4.11 -0.79
N GLU A 79 13.17 -4.13 0.18
CA GLU A 79 13.52 -4.30 1.59
C GLU A 79 13.70 -5.76 1.98
N LYS A 80 12.97 -6.66 1.31
CA LYS A 80 12.97 -8.10 1.54
C LYS A 80 12.78 -8.83 0.23
N ASN A 81 13.51 -9.94 0.03
CA ASN A 81 13.32 -10.83 -1.11
C ASN A 81 13.82 -12.24 -0.76
N ASP A 82 12.90 -13.09 -0.32
CA ASP A 82 13.19 -14.46 0.11
C ASP A 82 13.33 -15.44 -1.07
N VAL A 83 12.96 -15.01 -2.29
CA VAL A 83 12.91 -15.87 -3.50
C VAL A 83 14.26 -15.98 -4.19
N MET A 84 15.17 -15.02 -3.95
CA MET A 84 16.49 -14.95 -4.59
C MET A 84 17.65 -15.46 -3.71
N MET A 85 17.36 -16.18 -2.62
CA MET A 85 18.33 -16.94 -1.83
C MET A 85 18.24 -18.44 -2.13
#